data_AF-A0A2M7FI74-F1
#
_entry.id   AF-A0A2M7FI74-F1
#
_cell.length_a   1.000
_cell.length_b   1.000
_cell.length_c   1.000
_cell.angle_alpha   90.00
_cell.angle_beta   90.00
_cell.angle_gamma   90.00
#
_symmetry.space_group_name_H-M   'P 1'
#
loop_
_entity.id
_entity.type
_entity.pdbx_description
1 polymer ?
#
loop_
_entity_poly.entity_id
_entity_poly.type
_entity_poly.pdbx_seq_one_letter_code
_entity_poly.pdbx_strand_id
1 'polypeptide(L)'
;EGTPLMHVNGFVRGKGRFLVTQYVPTDEKVTPRFPLLLTTGRILSQYNVGAQTRRTENVQFYGEDVLEIHPHDAEERGIREGDWVGIQSRAGDTVLRATVTGRVQPGVAYTTFHFPESGANVITTDNSDWATNCPEYKVTAVQLVRVDEPSAWQMRNAREDKLQQRLLAEAAAR
;
A
#
# COMPACT_ATOMS: atom_id res chain seq x y z
N GLU A 1 -7.99 -16.70 -37.42
CA GLU A 1 -8.07 -15.21 -37.46
C GLU A 1 -8.66 -14.70 -36.15
N GLY A 2 -8.20 -13.55 -35.66
CA GLY A 2 -8.68 -12.95 -34.41
C GLY A 2 -9.37 -11.61 -34.64
N THR A 3 -9.90 -11.00 -33.58
CA THR A 3 -10.56 -9.69 -33.63
C THR A 3 -9.63 -8.61 -33.05
N PRO A 4 -8.93 -7.81 -33.89
CA PRO A 4 -7.97 -6.82 -33.41
C PRO A 4 -8.64 -5.58 -32.79
N LEU A 5 -9.88 -5.29 -33.19
CA LEU A 5 -10.65 -4.14 -32.74
C LEU A 5 -12.04 -4.59 -32.30
N MET A 6 -12.37 -4.40 -31.03
CA MET A 6 -13.69 -4.73 -30.49
C MET A 6 -14.72 -3.68 -30.87
N HIS A 7 -15.98 -4.09 -31.00
CA HIS A 7 -17.15 -3.21 -31.21
C HIS A 7 -17.18 -2.38 -32.51
N VAL A 8 -16.34 -2.69 -33.52
CA VAL A 8 -16.29 -1.97 -34.80
C VAL A 8 -17.67 -1.88 -35.48
N ASN A 9 -18.41 -2.98 -35.47
CA ASN A 9 -19.74 -3.07 -36.11
C ASN A 9 -20.90 -2.92 -35.12
N GLY A 10 -20.63 -2.40 -33.91
CA GLY A 10 -21.62 -2.23 -32.84
C GLY A 10 -21.23 -2.92 -31.53
N PHE A 11 -21.91 -2.52 -30.45
CA PHE A 11 -21.68 -3.13 -29.14
C PHE A 11 -22.18 -4.58 -29.13
N VAL A 12 -21.52 -5.44 -28.34
CA VAL A 12 -21.93 -6.85 -28.20
C VAL A 12 -23.38 -6.98 -27.68
N ARG A 13 -23.83 -6.00 -26.88
CA ARG A 13 -25.21 -5.90 -26.39
C ARG A 13 -26.19 -5.19 -27.35
N GLY A 14 -25.77 -4.94 -28.60
CA GLY A 14 -26.49 -4.11 -29.56
C GLY A 14 -26.16 -2.63 -29.41
N LYS A 15 -26.93 -1.90 -28.58
CA LYS A 15 -26.76 -0.44 -28.39
C LYS A 15 -25.95 -0.11 -27.15
N GLY A 16 -25.28 1.05 -27.17
CA GLY A 16 -24.64 1.61 -25.99
C GLY A 16 -25.66 1.87 -24.87
N ARG A 17 -25.25 1.68 -23.61
CA ARG A 17 -26.09 1.96 -22.44
C ARG A 17 -25.53 3.17 -21.71
N PHE A 18 -26.28 4.25 -21.69
CA PHE A 18 -25.98 5.41 -20.85
C PHE A 18 -26.46 5.15 -19.43
N LEU A 19 -25.62 5.45 -18.44
CA LEU A 19 -25.91 5.30 -17.02
C LEU A 19 -25.59 6.63 -16.34
N VAL A 20 -26.51 7.12 -15.52
CA VAL A 20 -26.26 8.28 -14.66
C VAL A 20 -25.64 7.76 -13.37
N THR A 21 -24.37 8.09 -13.14
CA THR A 21 -23.66 7.69 -11.91
C THR A 21 -23.66 8.84 -10.92
N GLN A 22 -24.17 8.60 -9.73
CA GLN A 22 -24.09 9.54 -8.61
C GLN A 22 -22.78 9.32 -7.86
N TYR A 23 -22.23 10.40 -7.30
CA TYR A 23 -21.10 10.29 -6.37
C TYR A 23 -21.60 9.74 -5.03
N VAL A 24 -20.95 8.69 -4.55
CA VAL A 24 -21.17 8.12 -3.21
C VAL A 24 -19.87 8.33 -2.43
N PRO A 25 -19.88 9.10 -1.33
CA PRO A 25 -18.69 9.27 -0.51
C PRO A 25 -18.31 7.94 0.17
N THR A 26 -17.02 7.71 0.34
CA THR A 26 -16.52 6.55 1.10
C THR A 26 -16.90 6.67 2.58
N ASP A 27 -17.10 5.52 3.21
CA ASP A 27 -17.29 5.41 4.66
C ASP A 27 -15.95 5.58 5.41
N GLU A 28 -14.81 5.39 4.74
CA GLU A 28 -13.47 5.60 5.29
C GLU A 28 -13.14 7.09 5.40
N LYS A 29 -13.61 7.70 6.48
CA LYS A 29 -13.44 9.14 6.73
C LYS A 29 -12.29 9.40 7.70
N VAL A 30 -11.58 10.49 7.43
CA VAL A 30 -10.61 11.08 8.37
C VAL A 30 -11.31 11.52 9.65
N THR A 31 -10.61 11.41 10.76
CA THR A 31 -11.09 11.81 12.09
C THR A 31 -9.95 12.52 12.83
N PRO A 32 -10.20 13.20 13.96
CA PRO A 32 -9.12 13.76 14.76
C PRO A 32 -8.07 12.72 15.19
N ARG A 33 -8.47 11.43 15.31
CA ARG A 33 -7.55 10.32 15.60
C ARG A 33 -6.79 9.83 14.38
N PHE A 34 -7.36 9.94 13.18
CA PHE A 34 -6.79 9.49 11.90
C PHE A 34 -6.94 10.61 10.86
N PRO A 35 -6.09 11.66 10.93
CA PRO A 35 -6.29 12.90 10.17
C PRO A 35 -5.80 12.83 8.72
N LEU A 36 -5.04 11.80 8.33
CA LEU A 36 -4.46 11.68 6.99
C LEU A 36 -5.10 10.54 6.21
N LEU A 37 -5.10 10.65 4.88
CA LEU A 37 -5.46 9.56 3.97
C LEU A 37 -4.20 8.86 3.45
N LEU A 38 -4.18 7.54 3.47
CA LEU A 38 -3.14 6.73 2.87
C LEU A 38 -3.61 6.15 1.53
N THR A 39 -2.73 6.24 0.54
CA THR A 39 -2.90 5.59 -0.76
C THR A 39 -1.73 4.65 -1.03
N THR A 40 -2.05 3.42 -1.45
CA THR A 40 -1.03 2.46 -1.88
C THR A 40 -0.81 2.51 -3.40
N GLY A 41 0.43 2.37 -3.86
CA GLY A 41 0.74 2.32 -5.29
C GLY A 41 1.87 1.35 -5.64
N ARG A 42 2.52 1.62 -6.77
CA ARG A 42 3.56 0.75 -7.34
C ARG A 42 4.73 1.58 -7.88
N ILE A 43 5.90 0.96 -7.92
CA ILE A 43 7.09 1.43 -8.63
C ILE A 43 7.34 0.55 -9.87
N LEU A 44 8.10 1.10 -10.82
CA LEU A 44 8.49 0.43 -12.06
C LEU A 44 9.35 -0.82 -11.83
N SER A 45 10.34 -0.75 -10.93
CA SER A 45 11.37 -1.79 -10.75
C SER A 45 10.88 -3.03 -9.99
N GLN A 46 9.85 -2.90 -9.16
CA GLN A 46 9.32 -4.00 -8.34
C GLN A 46 7.88 -4.35 -8.73
N TYR A 47 7.61 -5.64 -8.90
CA TYR A 47 6.29 -6.11 -9.33
C TYR A 47 5.46 -6.68 -8.18
N ASN A 48 4.32 -6.04 -7.87
CA ASN A 48 3.39 -6.43 -6.80
C ASN A 48 4.15 -6.86 -5.53
N VAL A 49 4.03 -8.10 -5.06
CA VAL A 49 4.67 -8.60 -3.82
C VAL A 49 6.19 -8.84 -3.92
N GLY A 50 6.79 -8.57 -5.08
CA GLY A 50 8.24 -8.66 -5.27
C GLY A 50 8.82 -10.08 -5.21
N ALA A 51 8.01 -11.13 -5.19
CA ALA A 51 8.48 -12.52 -5.04
C ALA A 51 9.47 -12.93 -6.15
N GLN A 52 9.32 -12.37 -7.35
CA GLN A 52 10.21 -12.57 -8.49
C GLN A 52 11.27 -11.45 -8.59
N THR A 53 10.86 -10.18 -8.50
CA THR A 53 11.73 -9.03 -8.78
C THR A 53 12.69 -8.66 -7.66
N ARG A 54 12.41 -9.02 -6.39
CA ARG A 54 13.37 -8.80 -5.30
C ARG A 54 14.56 -9.76 -5.34
N ARG A 55 14.49 -10.78 -6.18
CA ARG A 55 15.57 -11.77 -6.39
C ARG A 55 16.48 -11.42 -7.57
N THR A 56 16.32 -10.23 -8.13
CA THR A 56 17.14 -9.70 -9.23
C THR A 56 17.84 -8.41 -8.80
N GLU A 57 18.66 -7.83 -9.67
CA GLU A 57 19.36 -6.57 -9.42
C GLU A 57 18.42 -5.34 -9.35
N ASN A 58 17.12 -5.52 -9.60
CA ASN A 58 16.13 -4.44 -9.50
C ASN A 58 16.06 -3.80 -8.11
N VAL A 59 16.49 -4.53 -7.07
CA VAL A 59 16.61 -4.04 -5.69
C VAL A 59 17.54 -2.84 -5.56
N GLN A 60 18.47 -2.63 -6.50
CA GLN A 60 19.34 -1.45 -6.51
C GLN A 60 18.57 -0.15 -6.78
N PHE A 61 17.46 -0.22 -7.54
CA PHE A 61 16.62 0.95 -7.84
C PHE A 61 15.55 1.22 -6.78
N TYR A 62 15.06 0.16 -6.14
CA TYR A 62 14.05 0.24 -5.08
C TYR A 62 14.22 -0.95 -4.15
N GLY A 63 14.87 -0.71 -3.02
CA GLY A 63 15.31 -1.74 -2.06
C GLY A 63 14.45 -1.87 -0.81
N GLU A 64 13.50 -0.95 -0.61
CA GLU A 64 12.56 -0.96 0.51
C GLU A 64 11.30 -0.16 0.15
N ASP A 65 10.18 -0.46 0.82
CA ASP A 65 8.97 0.38 0.74
C ASP A 65 9.14 1.60 1.66
N VAL A 66 8.86 2.80 1.13
CA VAL A 66 8.92 4.07 1.86
C VAL A 66 7.54 4.73 1.98
N LEU A 67 7.39 5.58 2.98
CA LEU A 67 6.22 6.43 3.19
C LEU A 67 6.51 7.83 2.66
N GLU A 68 5.92 8.18 1.51
CA GLU A 68 5.92 9.53 0.98
C GLU A 68 4.94 10.41 1.78
N ILE A 69 5.44 11.51 2.35
CA ILE A 69 4.67 12.47 3.16
C ILE A 69 4.94 13.91 2.69
N HIS A 70 3.91 14.76 2.71
CA HIS A 70 4.06 16.17 2.36
C HIS A 70 4.86 16.94 3.43
N PRO A 71 5.73 17.91 3.07
CA PRO A 71 6.53 18.69 4.02
C PRO A 71 5.72 19.32 5.16
N HIS A 72 4.54 19.87 4.86
CA HIS A 72 3.64 20.46 5.86
C HIS A 72 3.24 19.46 6.94
N ASP A 73 2.77 18.27 6.54
CA ASP A 73 2.30 17.26 7.49
C ASP A 73 3.46 16.62 8.27
N ALA A 74 4.64 16.56 7.64
CA ALA A 74 5.87 16.11 8.27
C ALA A 74 6.34 17.09 9.34
N GLU A 75 6.31 18.40 9.07
CA GLU A 75 6.70 19.45 10.01
C GLU A 75 5.78 19.46 11.24
N GLU A 76 4.46 19.39 11.04
CA GLU A 76 3.48 19.28 12.14
C GLU A 76 3.75 18.09 13.07
N ARG A 77 4.34 17.02 12.55
CA ARG A 77 4.60 15.75 13.27
C ARG A 77 6.05 15.57 13.70
N GLY A 78 6.94 16.52 13.37
CA GLY A 78 8.37 16.42 13.65
C GLY A 78 9.05 15.24 12.94
N ILE A 79 8.56 14.86 11.76
CA ILE A 79 9.10 13.79 10.90
C ILE A 79 10.11 14.41 9.93
N ARG A 80 11.27 13.78 9.80
CA ARG A 80 12.32 14.16 8.84
C ARG A 80 12.56 13.06 7.81
N GLU A 81 13.28 13.41 6.75
CA GLU A 81 13.73 12.45 5.75
C GLU A 81 14.50 11.30 6.41
N GLY A 82 14.11 10.06 6.10
CA GLY A 82 14.75 8.86 6.63
C GLY A 82 14.31 8.44 8.04
N ASP A 83 13.44 9.19 8.72
CA ASP A 83 12.92 8.80 10.02
C ASP A 83 12.01 7.57 9.91
N TRP A 84 11.97 6.77 10.98
CA TRP A 84 10.98 5.71 11.12
C TRP A 84 9.64 6.31 11.55
N VAL A 85 8.59 5.96 10.81
CA VAL A 85 7.23 6.46 11.02
C VAL A 85 6.28 5.29 11.18
N GLY A 86 5.64 5.23 12.35
CA GLY A 86 4.52 4.37 12.63
C GLY A 86 3.27 4.88 11.93
N ILE A 87 2.66 4.02 11.14
CA ILE A 87 1.40 4.21 10.43
C ILE A 87 0.34 3.42 11.17
N GLN A 88 -0.58 4.14 11.81
CA GLN A 88 -1.67 3.56 12.58
C GLN A 88 -2.98 3.74 11.83
N SER A 89 -3.74 2.66 11.69
CA SER A 89 -5.07 2.66 11.08
C SER A 89 -6.09 2.01 12.04
N ARG A 90 -7.34 1.89 11.60
CA ARG A 90 -8.35 1.10 12.31
C ARG A 90 -8.09 -0.41 12.24
N ALA A 91 -7.47 -0.89 11.16
CA ALA A 91 -7.25 -2.31 10.92
C ALA A 91 -5.98 -2.84 11.60
N GLY A 92 -4.97 -1.98 11.77
CA GLY A 92 -3.70 -2.35 12.38
C GLY A 92 -2.65 -1.25 12.30
N ASP A 93 -1.40 -1.63 12.52
CA ASP A 93 -0.25 -0.74 12.53
C ASP A 93 0.96 -1.34 11.81
N THR A 94 1.73 -0.47 11.15
CA THR A 94 3.03 -0.82 10.54
C THR A 94 4.00 0.34 10.67
N VAL A 95 5.29 0.10 10.42
CA VAL A 95 6.34 1.13 10.48
C VAL A 95 7.11 1.13 9.15
N LEU A 96 7.27 2.31 8.57
CA LEU A 96 8.02 2.53 7.32
C LEU A 96 8.96 3.73 7.46
N ARG A 97 9.94 3.80 6.56
CA ARG A 97 10.85 4.93 6.49
C ARG A 97 10.23 6.09 5.72
N ALA A 98 10.36 7.31 6.24
CA ALA A 98 9.75 8.49 5.64
C ALA A 98 10.59 9.06 4.49
N THR A 99 9.89 9.47 3.43
CA THR A 99 10.40 10.32 2.35
C THR A 99 9.54 11.57 2.27
N VAL A 100 10.13 12.73 2.58
CA VAL A 100 9.45 14.02 2.58
C VAL A 100 9.48 14.60 1.17
N THR A 101 8.30 14.75 0.55
CA THR A 101 8.20 15.14 -0.86
C THR A 101 6.98 15.99 -1.16
N GLY A 102 7.12 16.95 -2.06
CA GLY A 102 6.00 17.76 -2.58
C GLY A 102 5.13 17.05 -3.62
N ARG A 103 5.37 15.76 -3.88
CA ARG A 103 4.61 14.96 -4.87
C ARG A 103 3.20 14.62 -4.37
N VAL A 104 3.07 14.37 -3.07
CA VAL A 104 1.77 14.10 -2.43
C VAL A 104 1.15 15.41 -1.94
N GLN A 105 -0.18 15.48 -1.91
CA GLN A 105 -0.88 16.67 -1.41
C GLN A 105 -0.88 16.68 0.13
N PRO A 106 -0.96 17.85 0.78
CA PRO A 106 -1.24 17.93 2.21
C PRO A 106 -2.48 17.12 2.60
N GLY A 107 -2.42 16.38 3.70
CA GLY A 107 -3.47 15.48 4.13
C GLY A 107 -3.43 14.08 3.51
N VAL A 108 -2.50 13.83 2.58
CA VAL A 108 -2.36 12.54 1.87
C VAL A 108 -0.94 11.99 2.03
N ALA A 109 -0.84 10.72 2.40
CA ALA A 109 0.37 9.95 2.43
C ALA A 109 0.33 8.84 1.38
N TYR A 110 1.49 8.43 0.89
CA TYR A 110 1.61 7.40 -0.12
C TYR A 110 2.62 6.33 0.30
N THR A 111 2.31 5.07 0.04
CA THR A 111 3.23 3.95 0.26
C THR A 111 3.13 2.91 -0.86
N THR A 112 4.11 2.02 -0.91
CA THR A 112 4.09 0.83 -1.76
C THR A 112 3.92 -0.44 -0.90
N PHE A 113 3.76 -1.59 -1.57
CA PHE A 113 3.51 -2.90 -0.94
C PHE A 113 4.42 -3.99 -1.51
N HIS A 114 5.63 -3.62 -1.94
CA HIS A 114 6.53 -4.53 -2.65
C HIS A 114 7.34 -5.44 -1.75
N PHE A 115 7.52 -5.03 -0.50
CA PHE A 115 8.33 -5.73 0.48
C PHE A 115 7.41 -6.33 1.55
N PRO A 116 7.38 -7.66 1.76
CA PRO A 116 6.50 -8.28 2.75
C PRO A 116 6.77 -7.78 4.18
N GLU A 117 7.98 -7.31 4.45
CA GLU A 117 8.41 -6.73 5.72
C GLU A 117 7.69 -5.40 6.03
N SER A 118 7.19 -4.70 4.99
CA SER A 118 6.51 -3.41 5.12
C SER A 118 5.10 -3.53 5.68
N GLY A 119 4.44 -4.69 5.54
CA GLY A 119 3.10 -4.92 6.07
C GLY A 119 2.05 -3.93 5.56
N ALA A 120 2.22 -3.31 4.39
CA ALA A 120 1.35 -2.22 3.93
C ALA A 120 -0.14 -2.60 3.82
N ASN A 121 -0.47 -3.87 3.62
CA ASN A 121 -1.87 -4.33 3.58
C ASN A 121 -2.46 -4.65 4.96
N VAL A 122 -1.66 -4.65 6.04
CA VAL A 122 -2.14 -4.86 7.43
C VAL A 122 -2.98 -3.67 7.90
N ILE A 123 -2.69 -2.49 7.36
CA ILE A 123 -3.36 -1.24 7.68
C ILE A 123 -4.54 -0.95 6.76
N THR A 124 -4.73 -1.71 5.67
CA THR A 124 -5.87 -1.57 4.77
C THR A 124 -7.14 -2.10 5.44
N THR A 125 -8.24 -1.35 5.33
CA THR A 125 -9.54 -1.76 5.89
C THR A 125 -10.22 -2.86 5.05
N ASP A 126 -11.32 -3.39 5.58
CA ASP A 126 -12.19 -4.38 4.95
C ASP A 126 -13.21 -3.76 3.97
N ASN A 127 -13.16 -2.44 3.75
CA ASN A 127 -14.01 -1.76 2.78
C ASN A 127 -13.80 -2.31 1.36
N SER A 128 -14.90 -2.43 0.63
CA SER A 128 -14.89 -2.99 -0.71
C SER A 128 -16.01 -2.45 -1.60
N ASP A 129 -15.82 -2.60 -2.91
CA ASP A 129 -16.81 -2.25 -3.92
C ASP A 129 -18.09 -3.09 -3.80
N TRP A 130 -19.24 -2.43 -3.88
CA TRP A 130 -20.55 -3.08 -3.74
C TRP A 130 -20.88 -4.09 -4.84
N ALA A 131 -20.29 -3.96 -6.04
CA ALA A 131 -20.61 -4.81 -7.18
C ALA A 131 -19.70 -6.05 -7.26
N THR A 132 -18.41 -5.88 -6.99
CA THR A 132 -17.38 -6.90 -7.23
C THR A 132 -16.61 -7.31 -5.98
N ASN A 133 -16.88 -6.67 -4.83
CA ASN A 133 -16.13 -6.86 -3.60
C ASN A 133 -14.62 -6.55 -3.74
N CYS A 134 -14.26 -5.67 -4.68
CA CYS A 134 -12.89 -5.22 -4.87
C CYS A 134 -12.45 -4.34 -3.68
N PRO A 135 -11.37 -4.65 -2.94
CA PRO A 135 -11.00 -3.90 -1.73
C PRO A 135 -10.55 -2.46 -1.99
N GLU A 136 -10.80 -1.60 -1.01
CA GLU A 136 -10.50 -0.16 -1.04
C GLU A 136 -9.02 0.15 -0.72
N TYR A 137 -8.09 -0.34 -1.55
CA TYR A 137 -6.65 -0.13 -1.32
C TYR A 137 -6.14 1.32 -1.41
N LYS A 138 -6.98 2.26 -1.87
CA LYS A 138 -6.56 3.61 -2.24
C LYS A 138 -6.99 4.68 -1.24
N VAL A 139 -7.83 4.30 -0.28
CA VAL A 139 -8.34 5.18 0.76
C VAL A 139 -8.27 4.41 2.09
N THR A 140 -7.44 4.90 3.00
CA THR A 140 -7.37 4.40 4.37
C THR A 140 -7.05 5.57 5.27
N ALA A 141 -7.87 5.86 6.27
CA ALA A 141 -7.56 6.92 7.21
C ALA A 141 -6.50 6.44 8.20
N VAL A 142 -5.40 7.19 8.30
CA VAL A 142 -4.24 6.84 9.11
C VAL A 142 -3.79 7.99 10.00
N GLN A 143 -3.02 7.62 11.02
CA GLN A 143 -2.23 8.53 11.83
C GLN A 143 -0.77 8.16 11.69
N LEU A 144 0.06 9.19 11.55
CA LEU A 144 1.51 9.07 11.40
C LEU A 144 2.18 9.59 12.66
N VAL A 145 3.09 8.79 13.22
CA VAL A 145 3.84 9.13 14.43
C VAL A 145 5.29 8.72 14.24
N ARG A 146 6.24 9.59 14.60
CA ARG A 146 7.66 9.22 14.62
C ARG A 146 7.89 8.16 15.70
N VAL A 147 8.59 7.09 15.35
CA VAL A 147 8.91 5.97 16.23
C VAL A 147 10.40 5.63 16.13
N ASP A 148 10.92 4.90 17.11
CA ASP A 148 12.31 4.44 17.12
C ASP A 148 12.43 2.92 16.87
N GLU A 149 11.30 2.20 16.83
CA GLU A 149 11.24 0.75 16.72
C GLU A 149 10.20 0.29 15.67
N PRO A 150 10.41 -0.88 15.01
CA PRO A 150 9.41 -1.51 14.15
C PRO A 150 8.13 -1.91 14.88
N SER A 151 7.03 -2.16 14.15
CA SER A 151 5.77 -2.54 14.78
C SER A 151 5.83 -3.91 15.45
N ALA A 152 4.97 -4.14 16.45
CA ALA A 152 4.82 -5.45 17.08
C ALA A 152 4.42 -6.52 16.05
N TRP A 153 3.63 -6.15 15.04
CA TRP A 153 3.30 -7.03 13.93
C TRP A 153 4.55 -7.38 13.10
N GLN A 154 5.35 -6.39 12.70
CA GLN A 154 6.58 -6.60 11.93
C GLN A 154 7.60 -7.46 12.70
N MET A 155 7.75 -7.23 14.01
CA MET A 155 8.62 -8.04 14.86
C MET A 155 8.17 -9.51 14.94
N ARG A 156 6.86 -9.78 15.02
CA ARG A 156 6.33 -11.15 14.95
C ARG A 156 6.57 -11.78 13.59
N ASN A 157 6.23 -11.07 12.52
CA ASN A 157 6.39 -11.55 11.14
C ASN A 157 7.86 -11.91 10.84
N ALA A 158 8.81 -11.08 11.27
CA ALA A 158 10.24 -11.35 11.11
C ALA A 158 10.73 -12.59 11.90
N ARG A 159 10.11 -12.90 13.05
CA ARG A 159 10.42 -14.13 13.81
C ARG A 159 9.87 -15.36 13.09
N GLU A 160 8.65 -15.27 12.58
CA GLU A 160 8.00 -16.37 11.84
C GLU A 160 8.73 -16.67 10.53
N ASP A 161 9.15 -15.65 9.78
CA ASP A 161 9.92 -15.84 8.54
C ASP A 161 11.26 -16.54 8.80
N LYS A 162 11.99 -16.14 9.84
CA LYS A 162 13.24 -16.83 10.25
C LYS A 162 12.99 -18.30 10.59
N LEU A 163 11.89 -18.61 11.26
CA LEU A 163 11.52 -19.99 11.58
C LEU A 163 11.19 -20.76 10.30
N GLN A 164 10.40 -20.20 9.39
CA GLN A 164 10.06 -20.82 8.12
C GLN A 164 11.30 -21.11 7.27
N GLN A 165 12.22 -20.15 7.14
CA GLN A 165 13.46 -20.34 6.39
C GLN A 165 14.32 -21.46 6.98
N ARG A 166 14.42 -21.52 8.31
CA ARG A 166 15.12 -22.61 8.99
C ARG A 166 14.50 -23.97 8.69
N LEU A 167 13.18 -24.08 8.80
CA LEU A 167 12.46 -25.33 8.54
C LEU A 167 12.58 -25.76 7.06
N LEU A 168 12.55 -24.80 6.13
CA LEU A 168 12.77 -25.06 4.70
C LEU A 168 14.17 -25.58 4.41
N ALA A 169 15.20 -25.01 5.06
CA ALA A 169 16.57 -25.49 4.92
C ALA A 169 16.75 -26.90 5.50
N GLU A 170 16.14 -27.19 6.65
CA GLU A 170 16.13 -28.52 7.26
C GLU A 170 15.41 -29.56 6.37
N ALA A 171 14.32 -29.16 5.71
CA ALA A 171 13.59 -30.03 4.79
C ALA A 171 14.36 -30.29 3.48
N ALA A 172 15.05 -29.29 2.93
CA ALA A 172 15.85 -29.43 1.72
C ALA A 172 17.14 -30.25 1.92
N ALA A 173 17.59 -30.40 3.17
CA ALA A 173 18.74 -31.22 3.55
C ALA A 173 18.39 -32.70 3.77
N ARG A 174 17.10 -33.08 3.72
CA ARG A 174 16.61 -34.46 3.78
C ARG A 174 16.38 -35.02 2.38
#